data_AF-A0A3C1G8N6-F1
#
_entry.id   AF-A0A3C1G8N6-F1
#
_cell.length_a   1.000
_cell.length_b   1.000
_cell.length_c   1.000
_cell.angle_alpha   90.00
_cell.angle_beta   90.00
_cell.angle_gamma   90.00
#
_symmetry.space_group_name_H-M   'P 1'
#
loop_
_entity.id
_entity.type
_entity.pdbx_description
1 polymer ?
#
loop_
_entity_poly.entity_id
_entity_poly.type
_entity_poly.pdbx_seq_one_letter_code
_entity_poly.pdbx_strand_id
1 'polypeptide(L)'
;MEALETLGLRGRLSQDKFVPDLYLLADVTSRLEMVRGLLDTDGYVSADGTVQFSSSSRALVDGVTSLVRSLGGTVRESSKIPTYRHRGELRTGLPHWTLTIAWAMDEPPVTLPRKVERIRLREKYAAQRKIVEVVDAGTADCVCIAVAHHSQLYVTRDFVVTHNTRQQLAWSHHVARHTGGRVLVLAPLAVGPQTAREASNVGLDGVIFARNPGDAGTAPVVITNYDNFEKFAPADFAGVVLDESSILKSFTGAIKTGLCEAFARTPFRLCCTATPAPNDHLELGNHAEFLGILSSHQMIARWFINDTSQMGTYRLKGHAVTSFWDWVASWAICAGLPSDLGPYSDEGYVLPELRLHRHVVDVDIVTGAGDALFRSAGLSATTVHQEKRRTAPQRAARVAELVAAEPDEPWLVWCDTDYEADALLEVLPDHAVEVSGSMSPEVKSERLLGFADRGGVLVTKAKIAGFGMNWQHCAKMAFVGSSYSYEAFYQAVRRSWRFGQRRPVDAHVIMAFTEQHLWEVVAGKAEDHADMKRQMFAAARRSQSRHSAMADYHPTYRGRLPAWLVSSHPEPESP
;
A
#
# COMPACT_ATOMS: atom_id res chain seq x y z
N MET A 1 -11.26 45.94 -15.41
CA MET A 1 -10.31 45.70 -16.52
C MET A 1 -9.01 45.09 -16.01
N GLU A 2 -8.41 45.68 -14.98
CA GLU A 2 -7.22 45.20 -14.26
C GLU A 2 -7.10 43.67 -14.11
N ALA A 3 -8.16 42.99 -13.64
CA ALA A 3 -8.17 41.52 -13.50
C ALA A 3 -7.86 40.74 -14.82
N LEU A 4 -8.25 41.23 -16.00
CA LEU A 4 -7.92 40.58 -17.27
C LEU A 4 -6.47 40.81 -17.71
N GLU A 5 -5.82 41.85 -17.20
CA GLU A 5 -4.37 42.07 -17.35
C GLU A 5 -3.59 41.17 -16.40
N THR A 6 -3.99 41.12 -15.12
CA THR A 6 -3.40 40.21 -14.12
C THR A 6 -3.45 38.74 -14.55
N LEU A 7 -4.51 38.34 -15.26
CA LEU A 7 -4.68 36.99 -15.80
C LEU A 7 -4.05 36.78 -17.19
N GLY A 8 -3.40 37.79 -17.78
CA GLY A 8 -2.73 37.68 -19.09
C GLY A 8 -3.66 37.50 -20.30
N LEU A 9 -4.97 37.76 -20.12
CA LEU A 9 -6.03 37.55 -21.12
C LEU A 9 -6.33 38.82 -21.97
N ARG A 10 -5.99 40.02 -21.48
CA ARG A 10 -6.21 41.26 -22.24
C ARG A 10 -5.38 41.26 -23.53
N GLY A 11 -6.01 41.62 -24.65
CA GLY A 11 -5.36 41.74 -25.96
C GLY A 11 -5.08 40.42 -26.70
N ARG A 12 -5.45 39.26 -26.14
CA ARG A 12 -5.30 37.95 -26.79
C ARG A 12 -6.28 37.79 -27.97
N LEU A 13 -5.79 37.27 -29.09
CA LEU A 13 -6.62 36.90 -30.24
C LEU A 13 -7.32 35.55 -30.00
N SER A 14 -8.24 35.15 -30.87
CA SER A 14 -9.02 33.91 -30.69
C SER A 14 -8.16 32.65 -30.65
N GLN A 15 -6.98 32.65 -31.28
CA GLN A 15 -6.01 31.55 -31.20
C GLN A 15 -5.14 31.54 -29.92
N ASP A 16 -5.06 32.65 -29.19
CA ASP A 16 -4.15 32.83 -28.05
C ASP A 16 -4.89 32.81 -26.69
N LYS A 17 -6.19 32.54 -26.70
CA LYS A 17 -7.00 32.35 -25.48
C LYS A 17 -6.59 31.07 -24.76
N PHE A 18 -6.65 31.08 -23.42
CA PHE A 18 -6.41 29.90 -22.58
C PHE A 18 -7.28 29.99 -21.32
N VAL A 19 -7.41 28.88 -20.59
CA VAL A 19 -7.97 28.90 -19.22
C VAL A 19 -6.80 29.10 -18.24
N PRO A 20 -6.78 30.15 -17.41
CA PRO A 20 -5.71 30.34 -16.42
C PRO A 20 -5.68 29.21 -15.39
N ASP A 21 -4.48 28.79 -14.98
CA ASP A 21 -4.26 27.64 -14.08
C ASP A 21 -5.03 27.73 -12.76
N LEU A 22 -5.23 28.94 -12.22
CA LEU A 22 -6.01 29.14 -10.99
C LEU A 22 -7.45 28.59 -11.11
N TYR A 23 -8.04 28.62 -12.31
CA TYR A 23 -9.37 28.08 -12.57
C TYR A 23 -9.33 26.58 -12.91
N LEU A 24 -8.21 26.07 -13.44
CA LEU A 24 -8.01 24.63 -13.64
C LEU A 24 -7.85 23.89 -12.30
N LEU A 25 -7.33 24.57 -11.28
CA LEU A 25 -7.05 24.04 -9.94
C LEU A 25 -8.04 24.50 -8.86
N ALA A 26 -9.10 25.23 -9.23
CA ALA A 26 -10.09 25.75 -8.29
C ALA A 26 -10.96 24.64 -7.65
N ASP A 27 -11.78 25.03 -6.68
CA ASP A 27 -12.80 24.14 -6.11
C ASP A 27 -13.83 23.67 -7.17
N VAL A 28 -14.64 22.68 -6.80
CA VAL A 28 -15.61 22.05 -7.72
C VAL A 28 -16.63 23.06 -8.26
N THR A 29 -17.13 23.96 -7.42
CA THR A 29 -18.13 24.97 -7.77
C THR A 29 -17.53 25.99 -8.74
N SER A 30 -16.35 26.53 -8.43
CA SER A 30 -15.64 27.47 -9.31
C SER A 30 -15.30 26.86 -10.67
N ARG A 31 -14.91 25.58 -10.73
CA ARG A 31 -14.69 24.86 -11.99
C ARG A 31 -15.97 24.64 -12.78
N LEU A 32 -17.07 24.31 -12.11
CA LEU A 32 -18.40 24.16 -12.74
C LEU A 32 -18.88 25.48 -13.35
N GLU A 33 -18.77 26.60 -12.62
CA GLU A 33 -19.14 27.93 -13.12
C GLU A 33 -18.24 28.39 -14.28
N MET A 34 -16.94 28.05 -14.27
CA MET A 34 -16.07 28.31 -15.42
C MET A 34 -16.50 27.53 -16.67
N VAL A 35 -16.83 26.24 -16.52
CA VAL A 35 -17.37 25.41 -17.62
C VAL A 35 -18.69 25.99 -18.15
N ARG A 36 -19.59 26.41 -17.25
CA ARG A 36 -20.86 27.07 -17.59
C ARG A 36 -20.65 28.33 -18.40
N GLY A 37 -19.83 29.28 -17.93
CA GLY A 37 -19.55 30.53 -18.64
C GLY A 37 -18.97 30.32 -20.05
N LEU A 38 -18.04 29.37 -20.19
CA LEU A 38 -17.43 29.00 -21.47
C LEU A 38 -18.46 28.35 -22.42
N LEU A 39 -19.28 27.41 -21.92
CA LEU A 39 -20.28 26.72 -22.73
C LEU A 39 -21.52 27.57 -23.03
N ASP A 40 -21.89 28.52 -22.18
CA ASP A 40 -22.98 29.47 -22.43
C ASP A 40 -22.60 30.53 -23.47
N THR A 41 -21.35 30.98 -23.46
CA THR A 41 -20.82 31.95 -24.43
C THR A 41 -20.51 31.30 -25.78
N ASP A 42 -19.52 30.40 -25.82
CA ASP A 42 -18.92 29.86 -27.05
C ASP A 42 -19.34 28.40 -27.34
N GLY A 43 -20.01 27.73 -26.40
CA GLY A 43 -20.53 26.37 -26.57
C GLY A 43 -21.89 26.28 -27.28
N TYR A 44 -22.22 25.07 -27.72
CA TYR A 44 -23.47 24.73 -28.42
C TYR A 44 -24.11 23.46 -27.84
N VAL A 45 -25.44 23.41 -27.82
CA VAL A 45 -26.22 22.21 -27.47
C VAL A 45 -27.17 21.91 -28.64
N SER A 46 -26.95 20.77 -29.29
CA SER A 46 -27.74 20.32 -30.44
C SER A 46 -29.09 19.74 -30.00
N ALA A 47 -29.98 19.46 -30.97
CA ALA A 47 -31.37 19.05 -30.71
C ALA A 47 -31.49 17.64 -30.09
N ASP A 48 -30.48 16.80 -30.26
CA ASP A 48 -30.31 15.50 -29.59
C ASP A 48 -29.75 15.61 -28.16
N GLY A 49 -29.36 16.81 -27.72
CA GLY A 49 -28.78 17.09 -26.42
C GLY A 49 -27.26 16.93 -26.33
N THR A 50 -26.57 16.70 -27.47
CA THR A 50 -25.11 16.64 -27.49
C THR A 50 -24.50 18.03 -27.21
N VAL A 51 -23.63 18.10 -26.22
CA VAL A 51 -22.93 19.34 -25.82
C VAL A 51 -21.62 19.44 -26.61
N GLN A 52 -21.36 20.61 -27.21
CA GLN A 52 -20.15 20.88 -27.98
C GLN A 52 -19.51 22.21 -27.59
N PHE A 53 -18.18 22.27 -27.71
CA PHE A 53 -17.38 23.49 -27.62
C PHE A 53 -16.40 23.51 -28.79
N SER A 54 -16.12 24.68 -29.36
CA SER A 54 -15.15 24.78 -30.45
C SER A 54 -14.32 26.05 -30.38
N SER A 55 -13.07 25.97 -30.81
CA SER A 55 -12.12 27.08 -30.73
C SER A 55 -11.01 26.94 -31.77
N SER A 56 -10.37 28.06 -32.11
CA SER A 56 -9.14 28.12 -32.89
C SER A 56 -7.87 28.19 -32.02
N SER A 57 -8.00 27.98 -30.71
CA SER A 57 -6.87 27.91 -29.77
C SER A 57 -6.74 26.53 -29.17
N ARG A 58 -5.57 25.91 -29.34
CA ARG A 58 -5.19 24.64 -28.70
C ARG A 58 -5.24 24.75 -27.17
N ALA A 59 -4.66 25.81 -26.61
CA ALA A 59 -4.60 26.03 -25.16
C ALA A 59 -5.99 26.18 -24.52
N LEU A 60 -6.93 26.85 -25.18
CA LEU A 60 -8.32 26.90 -24.69
C LEU A 60 -9.00 25.53 -24.75
N VAL A 61 -8.74 24.75 -25.80
CA VAL A 61 -9.31 23.41 -26.00
C VAL A 61 -8.77 22.42 -24.95
N ASP A 62 -7.48 22.49 -24.64
CA ASP A 62 -6.85 21.71 -23.56
C ASP A 62 -7.39 22.12 -22.19
N GLY A 63 -7.52 23.43 -21.92
CA GLY A 63 -8.09 23.94 -20.67
C GLY A 63 -9.54 23.49 -20.45
N VAL A 64 -10.40 23.61 -21.47
CA VAL A 64 -11.79 23.10 -21.43
C VAL A 64 -11.82 21.59 -21.24
N THR A 65 -10.94 20.85 -21.94
CA THR A 65 -10.84 19.39 -21.80
C THR A 65 -10.44 18.98 -20.38
N SER A 66 -9.48 19.69 -19.79
CA SER A 66 -9.04 19.48 -18.40
C SER A 66 -10.18 19.76 -17.41
N LEU A 67 -10.85 20.91 -17.52
CA LEU A 67 -12.00 21.25 -16.67
C LEU A 67 -13.09 20.19 -16.72
N VAL A 68 -13.54 19.80 -17.92
CA VAL A 68 -14.60 18.80 -18.09
C VAL A 68 -14.19 17.44 -17.50
N ARG A 69 -12.95 16.99 -17.74
CA ARG A 69 -12.43 15.73 -17.18
C ARG A 69 -12.28 15.78 -15.65
N SER A 70 -11.93 16.93 -15.09
CA SER A 70 -11.79 17.17 -13.65
C SER A 70 -13.12 17.13 -12.88
N LEU A 71 -14.24 17.24 -13.59
CA LEU A 71 -15.62 17.16 -13.10
C LEU A 71 -16.28 15.83 -13.52
N GLY A 72 -15.48 14.78 -13.76
CA GLY A 72 -15.95 13.44 -14.13
C GLY A 72 -16.45 13.28 -15.58
N GLY A 73 -16.56 14.37 -16.34
CA GLY A 73 -16.98 14.36 -17.73
C GLY A 73 -15.98 13.67 -18.66
N THR A 74 -16.43 13.33 -19.87
CA THR A 74 -15.58 12.82 -20.94
C THR A 74 -15.67 13.70 -22.18
N VAL A 75 -14.56 13.77 -22.91
CA VAL A 75 -14.40 14.65 -24.08
C VAL A 75 -13.85 13.86 -25.24
N ARG A 76 -14.54 13.92 -26.38
CA ARG A 76 -14.05 13.45 -27.68
C ARG A 76 -13.66 14.67 -28.52
N GLU A 77 -12.42 14.70 -28.95
CA GLU A 77 -11.92 15.75 -29.84
C GLU A 77 -12.07 15.36 -31.32
N SER A 78 -12.25 16.37 -32.16
CA SER A 78 -12.03 16.33 -33.60
C SER A 78 -11.39 17.66 -34.05
N SER A 79 -10.66 17.65 -35.16
CA SER A 79 -10.03 18.87 -35.69
C SER A 79 -10.16 18.95 -37.21
N LYS A 80 -10.13 20.17 -37.74
CA LYS A 80 -10.05 20.46 -39.18
C LYS A 80 -9.31 21.78 -39.41
N ILE A 81 -8.73 21.94 -40.59
CA ILE A 81 -8.30 23.25 -41.08
C ILE A 81 -9.41 23.77 -42.01
N PRO A 82 -10.20 24.78 -41.59
CA PRO A 82 -11.26 25.34 -42.42
C PRO A 82 -10.66 26.20 -43.54
N THR A 83 -11.40 26.36 -44.64
CA THR A 83 -11.11 27.38 -45.66
C THR A 83 -12.26 28.38 -45.71
N TYR A 84 -11.95 29.63 -46.04
CA TYR A 84 -12.92 30.71 -46.16
C TYR A 84 -12.58 31.59 -47.36
N ARG A 85 -13.56 32.29 -47.94
CA ARG A 85 -13.29 33.27 -48.99
C ARG A 85 -13.21 34.67 -48.39
N HIS A 86 -12.18 35.42 -48.76
CA HIS A 86 -12.06 36.84 -48.43
C HIS A 86 -11.77 37.63 -49.71
N ARG A 87 -12.64 38.58 -50.06
CA ARG A 87 -12.56 39.37 -51.30
C ARG A 87 -12.43 38.52 -52.58
N GLY A 88 -13.10 37.37 -52.62
CA GLY A 88 -13.11 36.45 -53.77
C GLY A 88 -12.06 35.34 -53.71
N GLU A 89 -10.91 35.59 -53.08
CA GLU A 89 -9.82 34.63 -52.90
C GLU A 89 -10.16 33.56 -51.85
N LEU A 90 -9.80 32.30 -52.13
CA LEU A 90 -9.86 31.23 -51.13
C LEU A 90 -8.63 31.33 -50.22
N ARG A 91 -8.86 31.41 -48.91
CA ARG A 91 -7.82 31.50 -47.88
C ARG A 91 -8.00 30.38 -46.85
N THR A 92 -6.87 29.85 -46.39
CA THR A 92 -6.83 28.86 -45.31
C THR A 92 -7.05 29.56 -43.96
N GLY A 93 -7.98 29.04 -43.16
CA GLY A 93 -8.23 29.49 -41.80
C GLY A 93 -7.29 28.83 -40.80
N LEU A 94 -7.35 29.28 -39.56
CA LEU A 94 -6.61 28.67 -38.45
C LEU A 94 -7.20 27.29 -38.12
N PRO A 95 -6.39 26.34 -37.62
CA PRO A 95 -6.89 25.05 -37.14
C PRO A 95 -8.07 25.24 -36.17
N HIS A 96 -9.11 24.44 -36.37
CA HIS A 96 -10.35 24.53 -35.61
C HIS A 96 -10.63 23.18 -34.96
N TRP A 97 -10.68 23.16 -33.64
CA TRP A 97 -10.96 21.98 -32.84
C TRP A 97 -12.41 22.03 -32.36
N THR A 98 -13.07 20.88 -32.40
CA THR A 98 -14.41 20.67 -31.86
C THR A 98 -14.36 19.58 -30.81
N LEU A 99 -14.72 19.95 -29.58
CA LEU A 99 -14.92 19.06 -28.45
C LEU A 99 -16.39 18.64 -28.41
N THR A 100 -16.64 17.34 -28.39
CA THR A 100 -17.94 16.76 -28.03
C THR A 100 -17.85 16.27 -26.59
N ILE A 101 -18.71 16.82 -25.73
CA ILE A 101 -18.69 16.63 -24.29
C ILE A 101 -19.84 15.69 -23.89
N ALA A 102 -19.49 14.61 -23.17
CA ALA A 102 -20.45 13.79 -22.45
C ALA A 102 -20.30 14.08 -20.95
N TRP A 103 -21.33 14.69 -20.38
CA TRP A 103 -21.36 15.16 -19.00
C TRP A 103 -21.68 14.03 -18.01
N ALA A 104 -21.28 14.21 -16.74
CA ALA A 104 -21.38 13.18 -15.70
C ALA A 104 -21.79 13.69 -14.31
N MET A 105 -21.89 15.00 -14.09
CA MET A 105 -22.47 15.57 -12.85
C MET A 105 -23.99 15.68 -12.99
N ASP A 106 -24.70 15.69 -11.87
CA ASP A 106 -26.14 15.91 -11.82
C ASP A 106 -26.50 17.36 -12.23
N GLU A 107 -25.68 18.34 -11.86
CA GLU A 107 -25.87 19.72 -12.26
C GLU A 107 -25.47 19.96 -13.73
N PRO A 108 -26.29 20.70 -14.51
CA PRO A 108 -26.02 20.89 -15.93
C PRO A 108 -24.77 21.78 -16.18
N PRO A 109 -23.99 21.51 -17.25
CA PRO A 109 -22.80 22.28 -17.62
C PRO A 109 -23.10 23.62 -18.31
N VAL A 110 -24.35 24.06 -18.33
CA VAL A 110 -24.81 25.33 -18.92
C VAL A 110 -25.90 25.92 -18.03
N THR A 111 -26.13 27.23 -18.13
CA THR A 111 -27.14 27.97 -17.34
C THR A 111 -28.19 28.65 -18.22
N LEU A 112 -27.90 28.96 -19.49
CA LEU A 112 -28.87 29.63 -20.37
C LEU A 112 -30.11 28.73 -20.60
N PRO A 113 -31.35 29.18 -20.33
CA PRO A 113 -32.55 28.35 -20.42
C PRO A 113 -32.68 27.57 -21.73
N ARG A 114 -32.49 28.26 -22.87
CA ARG A 114 -32.50 27.70 -24.24
C ARG A 114 -31.48 26.56 -24.49
N LYS A 115 -30.47 26.41 -23.63
CA LYS A 115 -29.45 25.35 -23.67
C LYS A 115 -29.78 24.26 -22.63
N VAL A 116 -30.20 24.66 -21.42
CA VAL A 116 -30.66 23.75 -20.36
C VAL A 116 -31.83 22.87 -20.84
N GLU A 117 -32.84 23.47 -21.48
CA GLU A 117 -34.01 22.77 -22.07
C GLU A 117 -33.65 21.67 -23.08
N ARG A 118 -32.43 21.71 -23.64
CA ARG A 118 -31.95 20.74 -24.64
C ARG A 118 -31.08 19.64 -24.04
N ILE A 119 -30.59 19.80 -22.82
CA ILE A 119 -29.75 18.79 -22.17
C ILE A 119 -30.58 17.54 -21.90
N ARG A 120 -29.99 16.39 -22.21
CA ARG A 120 -30.47 15.07 -21.81
C ARG A 120 -29.39 14.41 -20.98
N LEU A 121 -29.56 14.44 -19.65
CA LEU A 121 -28.68 13.71 -18.74
C LEU A 121 -28.84 12.19 -18.97
N ARG A 122 -27.77 11.43 -18.76
CA ARG A 122 -27.76 9.98 -19.03
C ARG A 122 -28.26 9.20 -17.82
N GLU A 123 -29.53 8.85 -17.84
CA GLU A 123 -30.19 8.10 -16.74
C GLU A 123 -29.73 6.64 -16.60
N LYS A 124 -29.35 5.97 -17.70
CA LYS A 124 -29.15 4.51 -17.71
C LYS A 124 -27.70 4.04 -17.60
N TYR A 125 -26.74 4.83 -18.10
CA TYR A 125 -25.32 4.48 -18.10
C TYR A 125 -24.47 5.75 -17.92
N ALA A 126 -23.71 5.79 -16.82
CA ALA A 126 -22.74 6.86 -16.56
C ALA A 126 -21.67 6.95 -17.67
N ALA A 127 -21.00 8.10 -17.79
CA ALA A 127 -19.93 8.31 -18.75
C ALA A 127 -18.66 7.53 -18.34
N GLN A 128 -18.58 6.25 -18.73
CA GLN A 128 -17.43 5.39 -18.44
C GLN A 128 -16.31 5.58 -19.47
N ARG A 129 -15.07 5.53 -19.00
CA ARG A 129 -13.88 5.40 -19.84
C ARG A 129 -13.65 3.94 -20.17
N LYS A 130 -13.18 3.66 -21.38
CA LYS A 130 -12.79 2.33 -21.83
C LYS A 130 -11.48 2.43 -22.61
N ILE A 131 -10.62 1.43 -22.46
CA ILE A 131 -9.46 1.27 -23.33
C ILE A 131 -9.99 0.88 -24.72
N VAL A 132 -9.64 1.67 -25.73
CA VAL A 132 -10.05 1.44 -27.13
C VAL A 132 -8.92 0.86 -27.97
N GLU A 133 -7.68 1.09 -27.56
CA GLU A 133 -6.45 0.71 -28.23
C GLU A 133 -5.33 0.71 -27.18
N VAL A 134 -4.35 -0.18 -27.32
CA VAL A 134 -3.11 -0.19 -26.53
C VAL A 134 -1.97 -0.20 -27.53
N VAL A 135 -1.23 0.91 -27.59
CA VAL A 135 -0.08 1.08 -28.47
C VAL A 135 1.19 0.93 -27.63
N ASP A 136 2.18 0.21 -28.13
CA ASP A 136 3.49 0.15 -27.49
C ASP A 136 4.14 1.55 -27.50
N ALA A 137 4.48 2.05 -26.32
CA ALA A 137 5.13 3.34 -26.11
C ALA A 137 6.66 3.23 -25.97
N GLY A 138 7.21 2.02 -26.07
CA GLY A 138 8.61 1.70 -25.81
C GLY A 138 8.92 1.51 -24.32
N THR A 139 10.14 1.04 -24.05
CA THR A 139 10.65 0.84 -22.69
C THR A 139 11.21 2.15 -22.14
N ALA A 140 10.75 2.55 -20.95
CA ALA A 140 11.27 3.71 -20.21
C ALA A 140 11.22 3.44 -18.70
N ASP A 141 12.10 4.09 -17.95
CA ASP A 141 12.09 4.02 -16.48
C ASP A 141 10.79 4.61 -15.93
N CYS A 142 10.16 3.90 -14.98
CA CYS A 142 8.90 4.33 -14.39
C CYS A 142 8.93 4.26 -12.85
N VAL A 143 8.15 5.15 -12.21
CA VAL A 143 8.12 5.31 -10.75
C VAL A 143 6.68 5.11 -10.26
N CYS A 144 6.50 4.24 -9.27
CA CYS A 144 5.22 4.02 -8.61
C CYS A 144 5.01 5.04 -7.47
N ILE A 145 3.93 5.80 -7.54
CA ILE A 145 3.51 6.72 -6.47
C ILE A 145 2.27 6.17 -5.74
N ALA A 146 1.96 6.70 -4.56
CA ALA A 146 0.74 6.39 -3.81
C ALA A 146 0.26 7.67 -3.09
N VAL A 147 -1.05 7.81 -2.87
CA VAL A 147 -1.63 8.99 -2.21
C VAL A 147 -2.40 8.63 -0.94
N ALA A 148 -2.46 9.59 -0.02
CA ALA A 148 -3.04 9.45 1.31
C ALA A 148 -4.58 9.41 1.36
N HIS A 149 -5.28 9.56 0.24
CA HIS A 149 -6.75 9.46 0.19
C HIS A 149 -7.24 8.06 0.61
N HIS A 150 -8.45 7.92 1.15
CA HIS A 150 -8.92 6.63 1.73
C HIS A 150 -8.98 5.49 0.70
N SER A 151 -9.33 5.79 -0.56
CA SER A 151 -9.29 4.81 -1.66
C SER A 151 -7.86 4.43 -2.04
N GLN A 152 -6.89 5.22 -1.59
CA GLN A 152 -5.46 5.20 -1.92
C GLN A 152 -5.17 5.42 -3.42
N LEU A 153 -6.19 5.89 -4.16
CA LEU A 153 -6.15 6.07 -5.61
C LEU A 153 -5.63 7.47 -6.00
N TYR A 154 -4.47 7.57 -6.66
CA TYR A 154 -3.92 8.84 -7.19
C TYR A 154 -4.43 9.17 -8.58
N VAL A 155 -4.61 10.47 -8.81
CA VAL A 155 -5.15 11.08 -10.02
C VAL A 155 -3.98 11.40 -10.96
N THR A 156 -3.84 10.65 -12.06
CA THR A 156 -2.84 10.85 -13.11
C THR A 156 -3.35 11.76 -14.23
N ARG A 157 -2.59 11.88 -15.32
CA ARG A 157 -3.00 12.64 -16.52
C ARG A 157 -4.43 12.28 -16.92
N ASP A 158 -5.19 13.30 -17.31
CA ASP A 158 -6.60 13.20 -17.65
C ASP A 158 -7.54 12.75 -16.52
N PHE A 159 -7.09 12.74 -15.27
CA PHE A 159 -7.89 12.38 -14.09
C PHE A 159 -8.25 10.88 -13.99
N VAL A 160 -7.24 9.99 -14.09
CA VAL A 160 -7.35 8.52 -13.93
C VAL A 160 -6.72 8.05 -12.60
N VAL A 161 -7.24 7.00 -11.95
CA VAL A 161 -7.32 6.87 -10.47
C VAL A 161 -6.64 5.56 -9.95
N THR A 162 -5.60 5.55 -9.08
CA THR A 162 -4.61 4.42 -8.99
C THR A 162 -3.82 4.09 -7.63
N HIS A 163 -3.51 2.82 -7.22
CA HIS A 163 -2.87 2.43 -5.88
C HIS A 163 -1.66 1.37 -5.85
N ASN A 164 -1.32 0.64 -4.75
CA ASN A 164 -0.07 -0.14 -4.43
C ASN A 164 -0.23 -1.66 -4.16
N THR A 165 -1.44 -2.18 -3.90
CA THR A 165 -1.69 -3.65 -3.97
C THR A 165 -1.39 -4.18 -5.38
N ARG A 166 -1.28 -3.26 -6.34
CA ARG A 166 -0.58 -3.40 -7.63
C ARG A 166 0.70 -4.22 -7.63
N GLN A 167 1.57 -4.18 -6.62
CA GLN A 167 2.86 -4.90 -6.78
C GLN A 167 2.64 -6.42 -6.88
N GLN A 168 1.90 -7.00 -5.94
CA GLN A 168 1.53 -8.41 -6.00
C GLN A 168 0.56 -8.72 -7.14
N LEU A 169 -0.37 -7.82 -7.47
CA LEU A 169 -1.32 -7.99 -8.57
C LEU A 169 -0.64 -7.95 -9.95
N ALA A 170 0.30 -7.02 -10.16
CA ALA A 170 1.08 -6.90 -11.38
C ALA A 170 2.03 -8.09 -11.53
N TRP A 171 2.72 -8.50 -10.46
CA TRP A 171 3.51 -9.74 -10.46
C TRP A 171 2.64 -10.94 -10.85
N SER A 172 1.47 -11.09 -10.24
CA SER A 172 0.51 -12.16 -10.56
C SER A 172 0.07 -12.13 -12.02
N HIS A 173 -0.23 -10.94 -12.55
CA HIS A 173 -0.64 -10.76 -13.94
C HIS A 173 0.50 -11.04 -14.92
N HIS A 174 1.73 -10.61 -14.62
CA HIS A 174 2.90 -10.90 -15.44
C HIS A 174 3.21 -12.40 -15.46
N VAL A 175 3.12 -13.11 -14.32
CA VAL A 175 3.27 -14.56 -14.25
C VAL A 175 2.17 -15.27 -15.04
N ALA A 176 0.90 -14.87 -14.88
CA ALA A 176 -0.21 -15.45 -15.63
C ALA A 176 -0.05 -15.26 -17.15
N ARG A 177 0.36 -14.06 -17.60
CA ARG A 177 0.63 -13.78 -19.02
C ARG A 177 1.85 -14.55 -19.56
N HIS A 178 2.92 -14.64 -18.78
CA HIS A 178 4.16 -15.30 -19.20
C HIS A 178 3.98 -16.82 -19.33
N THR A 179 3.21 -17.43 -18.42
CA THR A 179 3.01 -18.89 -18.38
C THR A 179 1.78 -19.36 -19.16
N GLY A 180 0.81 -18.46 -19.43
CA GLY A 180 -0.53 -18.83 -19.88
C GLY A 180 -1.38 -19.53 -18.80
N GLY A 181 -0.84 -19.73 -17.60
CA GLY A 181 -1.52 -20.36 -16.47
C GLY A 181 -2.16 -19.35 -15.52
N ARG A 182 -2.71 -19.85 -14.41
CA ARG A 182 -3.39 -19.04 -13.39
C ARG A 182 -2.44 -18.72 -12.22
N VAL A 183 -2.73 -17.65 -11.49
CA VAL A 183 -2.08 -17.32 -10.21
C VAL A 183 -3.10 -17.28 -9.08
N LEU A 184 -2.77 -17.90 -7.95
CA LEU A 184 -3.55 -17.85 -6.71
C LEU A 184 -2.95 -16.82 -5.76
N VAL A 185 -3.77 -15.93 -5.19
CA VAL A 185 -3.37 -14.97 -4.15
C VAL A 185 -4.10 -15.36 -2.86
N LEU A 186 -3.34 -15.76 -1.84
CA LEU A 186 -3.85 -16.06 -0.51
C LEU A 186 -3.73 -14.81 0.37
N ALA A 187 -4.85 -14.32 0.89
CA ALA A 187 -4.89 -13.07 1.67
C ALA A 187 -5.71 -13.21 2.97
N PRO A 188 -5.48 -12.36 4.00
CA PRO A 188 -6.30 -12.35 5.21
C PRO A 188 -7.80 -12.11 4.93
N LEU A 189 -8.67 -12.56 5.84
CA LEU A 189 -10.13 -12.65 5.64
C LEU A 189 -10.78 -11.36 5.08
N ALA A 190 -10.38 -10.20 5.59
CA ALA A 190 -10.91 -8.89 5.19
C ALA A 190 -10.30 -8.31 3.90
N VAL A 191 -9.14 -8.81 3.45
CA VAL A 191 -8.31 -8.18 2.41
C VAL A 191 -8.73 -8.61 1.00
N GLY A 192 -9.05 -9.90 0.79
CA GLY A 192 -9.32 -10.46 -0.54
C GLY A 192 -10.33 -9.68 -1.41
N PRO A 193 -11.53 -9.33 -0.92
CA PRO A 193 -12.51 -8.53 -1.66
C PRO A 193 -12.11 -7.07 -1.91
N GLN A 194 -11.18 -6.52 -1.12
CA GLN A 194 -10.58 -5.20 -1.39
C GLN A 194 -9.55 -5.30 -2.51
N THR A 195 -8.66 -6.28 -2.45
CA THR A 195 -7.63 -6.55 -3.46
C THR A 195 -8.22 -6.80 -4.85
N ALA A 196 -9.34 -7.52 -4.96
CA ALA A 196 -10.04 -7.73 -6.24
C ALA A 196 -10.62 -6.42 -6.81
N ARG A 197 -11.24 -5.58 -5.97
CA ARG A 197 -11.76 -4.27 -6.39
C ARG A 197 -10.63 -3.32 -6.79
N GLU A 198 -9.48 -3.39 -6.12
CA GLU A 198 -8.32 -2.61 -6.50
C GLU A 198 -7.83 -3.00 -7.90
N ALA A 199 -7.71 -4.29 -8.22
CA ALA A 199 -7.28 -4.75 -9.54
C ALA A 199 -8.10 -4.13 -10.69
N SER A 200 -9.43 -4.04 -10.56
CA SER A 200 -10.28 -3.34 -11.52
C SER A 200 -9.93 -1.84 -11.64
N ASN A 201 -9.67 -1.17 -10.52
CA ASN A 201 -9.20 0.24 -10.50
C ASN A 201 -7.78 0.40 -11.11
N VAL A 202 -7.03 -0.68 -11.30
CA VAL A 202 -5.66 -0.64 -11.84
C VAL A 202 -5.56 -1.06 -13.30
N GLY A 203 -6.68 -1.43 -13.93
CA GLY A 203 -6.73 -1.93 -15.30
C GLY A 203 -6.21 -3.36 -15.43
N LEU A 204 -6.18 -4.13 -14.34
CA LEU A 204 -5.87 -5.56 -14.35
C LEU A 204 -7.18 -6.34 -14.43
N ASP A 205 -7.59 -6.63 -15.65
CA ASP A 205 -8.74 -7.50 -15.94
C ASP A 205 -8.46 -8.95 -15.54
N GLY A 206 -9.52 -9.70 -15.26
CA GLY A 206 -9.40 -11.13 -14.96
C GLY A 206 -8.88 -11.45 -13.55
N VAL A 207 -8.98 -10.50 -12.62
CA VAL A 207 -8.72 -10.71 -11.19
C VAL A 207 -10.04 -10.89 -10.46
N ILE A 208 -10.27 -12.05 -9.83
CA ILE A 208 -11.54 -12.38 -9.15
C ILE A 208 -11.27 -12.83 -7.71
N PHE A 209 -12.05 -12.32 -6.76
CA PHE A 209 -12.14 -12.91 -5.42
C PHE A 209 -13.12 -14.09 -5.41
N ALA A 210 -12.67 -15.26 -5.00
CA ALA A 210 -13.43 -16.51 -5.02
C ALA A 210 -13.37 -17.21 -3.65
N ARG A 211 -14.51 -17.69 -3.14
CA ARG A 211 -14.56 -18.50 -1.90
C ARG A 211 -14.45 -20.00 -2.19
N ASN A 212 -14.83 -20.41 -3.40
CA ASN A 212 -14.76 -21.77 -3.90
C ASN A 212 -14.22 -21.75 -5.36
N PRO A 213 -13.62 -22.83 -5.86
CA PRO A 213 -13.07 -22.89 -7.23
C PRO A 213 -14.07 -22.54 -8.34
N GLY A 214 -15.34 -22.93 -8.17
CA GLY A 214 -16.40 -22.61 -9.14
C GLY A 214 -16.66 -21.10 -9.31
N ASP A 215 -16.45 -20.31 -8.26
CA ASP A 215 -16.65 -18.85 -8.28
C ASP A 215 -15.56 -18.15 -9.12
N ALA A 216 -14.40 -18.79 -9.30
CA ALA A 216 -13.23 -18.21 -9.95
C ALA A 216 -13.28 -18.25 -11.49
N GLY A 217 -14.18 -19.05 -12.08
CA GLY A 217 -14.29 -19.23 -13.53
C GLY A 217 -12.94 -19.46 -14.22
N THR A 218 -12.70 -18.75 -15.32
CA THR A 218 -11.44 -18.74 -16.09
C THR A 218 -10.48 -17.60 -15.72
N ALA A 219 -10.68 -16.94 -14.57
CA ALA A 219 -9.87 -15.79 -14.16
C ALA A 219 -8.36 -16.12 -14.09
N PRO A 220 -7.47 -15.39 -14.79
CA PRO A 220 -6.01 -15.57 -14.71
C PRO A 220 -5.45 -15.32 -13.32
N VAL A 221 -6.06 -14.45 -12.50
CA VAL A 221 -5.68 -14.26 -11.09
C VAL A 221 -6.89 -14.51 -10.19
N VAL A 222 -6.73 -15.43 -9.24
CA VAL A 222 -7.76 -15.80 -8.28
C VAL A 222 -7.29 -15.37 -6.90
N ILE A 223 -8.07 -14.57 -6.19
CA ILE A 223 -7.80 -14.17 -4.82
C ILE A 223 -8.73 -14.97 -3.91
N THR A 224 -8.19 -15.58 -2.86
CA THR A 224 -8.99 -16.23 -1.82
C THR A 224 -8.38 -16.00 -0.44
N ASN A 225 -9.04 -16.50 0.59
CA ASN A 225 -8.53 -16.43 1.95
C ASN A 225 -7.73 -17.67 2.32
N TYR A 226 -6.78 -17.53 3.24
CA TYR A 226 -6.00 -18.66 3.76
C TYR A 226 -6.89 -19.83 4.20
N ASP A 227 -7.97 -19.59 4.94
CA ASP A 227 -8.91 -20.62 5.40
C ASP A 227 -9.61 -21.42 4.26
N ASN A 228 -9.51 -20.96 3.01
CA ASN A 228 -10.06 -21.62 1.83
C ASN A 228 -9.00 -22.29 0.94
N PHE A 229 -7.69 -22.21 1.26
CA PHE A 229 -6.62 -22.62 0.32
C PHE A 229 -6.73 -24.09 -0.11
N GLU A 230 -7.08 -24.99 0.81
CA GLU A 230 -7.23 -26.44 0.55
C GLU A 230 -8.34 -26.76 -0.46
N LYS A 231 -9.28 -25.84 -0.70
CA LYS A 231 -10.35 -26.01 -1.70
C LYS A 231 -9.83 -25.86 -3.13
N PHE A 232 -8.70 -25.20 -3.33
CA PHE A 232 -8.13 -24.90 -4.63
C PHE A 232 -6.98 -25.87 -4.93
N ALA A 233 -7.06 -26.62 -6.03
CA ALA A 233 -6.02 -27.57 -6.41
C ALA A 233 -4.74 -26.81 -6.82
N PRO A 234 -3.59 -26.99 -6.14
CA PRO A 234 -2.37 -26.23 -6.46
C PRO A 234 -1.83 -26.45 -7.88
N ALA A 235 -2.17 -27.61 -8.48
CA ALA A 235 -1.81 -27.95 -9.85
C ALA A 235 -2.49 -27.07 -10.92
N ASP A 236 -3.59 -26.39 -10.58
CA ASP A 236 -4.29 -25.47 -11.49
C ASP A 236 -3.58 -24.12 -11.65
N PHE A 237 -2.54 -23.86 -10.84
CA PHE A 237 -1.88 -22.57 -10.72
C PHE A 237 -0.39 -22.66 -11.08
N ALA A 238 0.02 -21.82 -12.03
CA ALA A 238 1.42 -21.62 -12.39
C ALA A 238 2.17 -20.73 -11.38
N GLY A 239 1.43 -19.93 -10.59
CA GLY A 239 2.01 -19.14 -9.51
C GLY A 239 1.13 -19.02 -8.27
N VAL A 240 1.75 -18.69 -7.13
CA VAL A 240 1.06 -18.37 -5.88
C VAL A 240 1.70 -17.17 -5.17
N VAL A 241 0.86 -16.31 -4.60
CA VAL A 241 1.24 -15.19 -3.72
C VAL A 241 0.69 -15.44 -2.32
N LEU A 242 1.54 -15.23 -1.32
CA LEU A 242 1.16 -15.14 0.09
C LEU A 242 1.16 -13.67 0.51
N ASP A 243 -0.02 -13.06 0.57
CA ASP A 243 -0.23 -11.69 1.09
C ASP A 243 -0.31 -11.76 2.62
N GLU A 244 0.37 -10.83 3.31
CA GLU A 244 0.67 -10.90 4.75
C GLU A 244 1.26 -12.27 5.16
N SER A 245 2.42 -12.62 4.57
CA SER A 245 3.09 -13.92 4.72
C SER A 245 3.66 -14.22 6.12
N SER A 246 3.33 -13.41 7.12
CA SER A 246 3.61 -13.65 8.54
C SER A 246 2.86 -14.88 9.10
N ILE A 247 1.84 -15.39 8.40
CA ILE A 247 1.20 -16.68 8.69
C ILE A 247 2.19 -17.87 8.72
N LEU A 248 3.34 -17.74 8.04
CA LEU A 248 4.40 -18.76 8.01
C LEU A 248 5.31 -18.77 9.26
N LYS A 249 5.09 -17.90 10.25
CA LYS A 249 5.94 -17.80 11.46
C LYS A 249 6.01 -19.06 12.31
N SER A 250 4.90 -19.80 12.45
CA SER A 250 4.89 -21.00 13.29
C SER A 250 5.62 -22.16 12.62
N PHE A 251 6.84 -22.44 13.10
CA PHE A 251 7.72 -23.50 12.59
C PHE A 251 7.08 -24.89 12.53
N THR A 252 6.18 -25.19 13.49
CA THR A 252 5.45 -26.45 13.63
C THR A 252 3.97 -26.34 13.23
N GLY A 253 3.55 -25.20 12.67
CA GLY A 253 2.16 -24.96 12.31
C GLY A 253 1.72 -25.83 11.13
N ALA A 254 0.62 -26.57 11.30
CA ALA A 254 0.03 -27.39 10.22
C ALA A 254 -0.24 -26.57 8.94
N ILE A 255 -0.57 -25.27 9.09
CA ILE A 255 -0.75 -24.33 7.97
C ILE A 255 0.57 -24.11 7.19
N LYS A 256 1.71 -23.94 7.87
CA LYS A 256 3.02 -23.80 7.20
C LYS A 256 3.31 -25.06 6.38
N THR A 257 3.22 -26.23 7.01
CA THR A 257 3.47 -27.52 6.35
C THR A 257 2.55 -27.72 5.16
N GLY A 258 1.24 -27.51 5.34
CA GLY A 258 0.24 -27.62 4.28
C GLY A 258 0.50 -26.68 3.09
N LEU A 259 0.87 -25.41 3.35
CA LEU A 259 1.23 -24.47 2.28
C LEU A 259 2.52 -24.89 1.55
N CYS A 260 3.56 -25.28 2.29
CA CYS A 260 4.81 -25.76 1.68
C CYS A 260 4.61 -27.02 0.83
N GLU A 261 3.84 -27.99 1.32
CA GLU A 261 3.55 -29.24 0.60
C GLU A 261 2.65 -29.00 -0.62
N ALA A 262 1.58 -28.22 -0.46
CA ALA A 262 0.63 -27.90 -1.53
C ALA A 262 1.31 -27.19 -2.71
N PHE A 263 2.12 -26.16 -2.44
CA PHE A 263 2.74 -25.33 -3.47
C PHE A 263 4.21 -25.71 -3.77
N ALA A 264 4.70 -26.85 -3.27
CA ALA A 264 6.08 -27.34 -3.51
C ALA A 264 6.46 -27.42 -5.00
N ARG A 265 5.47 -27.73 -5.86
CA ARG A 265 5.63 -27.87 -7.32
C ARG A 265 5.23 -26.63 -8.11
N THR A 266 4.74 -25.57 -7.46
CA THR A 266 4.31 -24.34 -8.13
C THR A 266 5.55 -23.52 -8.52
N PRO A 267 5.80 -23.28 -9.82
CA PRO A 267 7.06 -22.67 -10.27
C PRO A 267 7.29 -21.25 -9.74
N PHE A 268 6.25 -20.41 -9.78
CA PHE A 268 6.34 -19.01 -9.35
C PHE A 268 5.74 -18.85 -7.95
N ARG A 269 6.55 -18.45 -6.97
CA ARG A 269 6.10 -18.22 -5.59
C ARG A 269 6.55 -16.85 -5.10
N LEU A 270 5.65 -16.11 -4.46
CA LEU A 270 5.93 -14.79 -3.89
C LEU A 270 5.40 -14.72 -2.45
N CYS A 271 6.21 -14.19 -1.53
CA CYS A 271 5.82 -13.87 -0.16
C CYS A 271 5.84 -12.35 0.02
N CYS A 272 4.76 -11.77 0.54
CA CYS A 272 4.65 -10.35 0.82
C CYS A 272 4.42 -10.13 2.33
N THR A 273 5.39 -9.49 3.00
CA THR A 273 5.27 -9.09 4.42
C THR A 273 5.73 -7.66 4.61
N ALA A 274 5.02 -6.90 5.44
CA ALA A 274 5.42 -5.55 5.85
C ALA A 274 6.48 -5.55 6.97
N THR A 275 6.67 -6.70 7.63
CA THR A 275 7.53 -6.88 8.80
C THR A 275 8.06 -8.32 8.88
N PRO A 276 9.30 -8.58 8.44
CA PRO A 276 10.07 -9.64 9.08
C PRO A 276 10.26 -9.22 10.55
N ALA A 277 10.03 -10.12 11.49
CA ALA A 277 10.22 -9.78 12.90
C ALA A 277 11.73 -9.74 13.25
N PRO A 278 12.21 -8.73 14.00
CA PRO A 278 13.64 -8.50 14.30
C PRO A 278 14.42 -9.74 14.72
N ASN A 279 13.84 -10.50 15.66
CA ASN A 279 14.49 -11.65 16.28
C ASN A 279 13.96 -12.98 15.73
N ASP A 280 13.28 -12.93 14.59
CA ASP A 280 12.79 -14.10 13.88
C ASP A 280 13.51 -14.26 12.53
N HIS A 281 14.83 -14.41 12.60
CA HIS A 281 15.62 -14.91 11.46
C HIS A 281 15.13 -16.29 10.99
N LEU A 282 14.35 -17.02 11.81
CA LEU A 282 13.73 -18.30 11.46
C LEU A 282 12.51 -18.10 10.55
N GLU A 283 11.79 -16.98 10.66
CA GLU A 283 10.75 -16.55 9.70
C GLU A 283 11.31 -16.48 8.27
N LEU A 284 12.49 -15.88 8.09
CA LEU A 284 13.19 -15.88 6.79
C LEU A 284 13.53 -17.30 6.31
N GLY A 285 13.80 -18.22 7.23
CA GLY A 285 13.93 -19.65 6.94
C GLY A 285 12.62 -20.28 6.45
N ASN A 286 11.49 -19.97 7.10
CA ASN A 286 10.17 -20.44 6.69
C ASN A 286 9.78 -19.88 5.31
N HIS A 287 10.12 -18.62 4.99
CA HIS A 287 9.97 -18.07 3.64
C HIS A 287 10.89 -18.74 2.62
N ALA A 288 12.18 -18.92 2.93
CA ALA A 288 13.12 -19.62 2.05
C ALA A 288 12.70 -21.08 1.76
N GLU A 289 12.13 -21.75 2.75
CA GLU A 289 11.62 -23.12 2.66
C GLU A 289 10.36 -23.18 1.79
N PHE A 290 9.39 -22.27 1.98
CA PHE A 290 8.21 -22.15 1.12
C PHE A 290 8.59 -21.84 -0.33
N LEU A 291 9.61 -21.00 -0.55
CA LEU A 291 10.14 -20.66 -1.88
C LEU A 291 11.01 -21.78 -2.50
N GLY A 292 11.37 -22.82 -1.73
CA GLY A 292 12.22 -23.93 -2.19
C GLY A 292 13.71 -23.60 -2.33
N ILE A 293 14.18 -22.51 -1.70
CA ILE A 293 15.58 -22.06 -1.76
C ILE A 293 16.48 -22.88 -0.83
N LEU A 294 16.05 -23.07 0.42
CA LEU A 294 16.78 -23.82 1.45
C LEU A 294 15.81 -24.17 2.58
N SER A 295 15.92 -25.36 3.19
CA SER A 295 15.07 -25.67 4.34
C SER A 295 15.52 -24.90 5.58
N SER A 296 14.57 -24.60 6.48
CA SER A 296 14.87 -23.87 7.72
C SER A 296 15.94 -24.56 8.57
N HIS A 297 15.95 -25.90 8.62
CA HIS A 297 17.00 -26.68 9.30
C HIS A 297 18.40 -26.50 8.68
N GLN A 298 18.49 -26.50 7.34
CA GLN A 298 19.75 -26.29 6.64
C GLN A 298 20.28 -24.86 6.83
N MET A 299 19.38 -23.87 6.84
CA MET A 299 19.72 -22.48 7.17
C MET A 299 20.29 -22.35 8.59
N ILE A 300 19.59 -22.93 9.59
CA ILE A 300 20.03 -22.94 11.00
C ILE A 300 21.44 -23.55 11.11
N ALA A 301 21.65 -24.76 10.57
CA ALA A 301 22.95 -25.44 10.66
C ALA A 301 24.09 -24.62 10.04
N ARG A 302 23.83 -23.95 8.91
CA ARG A 302 24.82 -23.18 8.15
C ARG A 302 25.22 -21.89 8.87
N TRP A 303 24.27 -21.04 9.27
CA TRP A 303 24.57 -19.68 9.77
C TRP A 303 24.37 -19.48 11.27
N PHE A 304 23.65 -20.37 11.97
CA PHE A 304 23.26 -20.17 13.37
C PHE A 304 23.93 -21.16 14.33
N ILE A 305 23.94 -20.80 15.61
CA ILE A 305 24.30 -21.67 16.73
C ILE A 305 23.22 -21.57 17.80
N ASN A 306 22.99 -22.68 18.52
CA ASN A 306 22.08 -22.72 19.65
C ASN A 306 22.63 -21.82 20.77
N ASP A 307 21.79 -20.94 21.31
CA ASP A 307 22.18 -20.08 22.41
C ASP A 307 21.96 -20.81 23.73
N THR A 308 23.06 -21.17 24.39
CA THR A 308 23.05 -21.91 25.65
C THR A 308 22.48 -21.13 26.83
N SER A 309 22.19 -19.83 26.68
CA SER A 309 21.53 -19.01 27.71
C SER A 309 20.01 -19.17 27.74
N GLN A 310 19.37 -19.56 26.63
CA GLN A 310 17.92 -19.82 26.55
C GLN A 310 17.62 -21.01 25.64
N MET A 311 17.19 -22.13 26.23
CA MET A 311 16.87 -23.35 25.48
C MET A 311 15.91 -23.10 24.31
N GLY A 312 16.33 -23.51 23.10
CA GLY A 312 15.54 -23.41 21.88
C GLY A 312 15.71 -22.10 21.11
N THR A 313 16.53 -21.16 21.58
CA THR A 313 16.87 -19.94 20.84
C THR A 313 18.13 -20.11 19.99
N TYR A 314 18.17 -19.44 18.84
CA TYR A 314 19.27 -19.52 17.89
C TYR A 314 19.84 -18.13 17.62
N ARG A 315 21.16 -18.00 17.68
CA ARG A 315 21.86 -16.75 17.35
C ARG A 315 22.75 -16.91 16.12
N LEU A 316 22.83 -15.84 15.33
CA LEU A 316 23.64 -15.79 14.11
C LEU A 316 25.14 -15.86 14.48
N LYS A 317 25.92 -16.69 13.78
CA LYS A 317 27.37 -16.77 13.95
C LYS A 317 27.98 -15.43 13.51
N GLY A 318 28.75 -14.77 14.38
CA GLY A 318 29.29 -13.42 14.10
C GLY A 318 30.10 -13.30 12.80
N HIS A 319 30.90 -14.33 12.46
CA HIS A 319 31.65 -14.37 11.20
C HIS A 319 30.78 -14.67 9.96
N ALA A 320 29.53 -15.11 10.15
CA ALA A 320 28.63 -15.55 9.10
C ALA A 320 27.54 -14.52 8.75
N VAL A 321 27.47 -13.39 9.48
CA VAL A 321 26.45 -12.33 9.31
C VAL A 321 26.37 -11.84 7.86
N THR A 322 27.50 -11.40 7.28
CA THR A 322 27.54 -10.93 5.89
C THR A 322 27.14 -12.00 4.89
N SER A 323 27.57 -13.26 5.11
CA SER A 323 27.21 -14.38 4.23
C SER A 323 25.72 -14.75 4.31
N PHE A 324 25.11 -14.61 5.48
CA PHE A 324 23.68 -14.82 5.66
C PHE A 324 22.88 -13.76 4.92
N TRP A 325 23.22 -12.47 5.09
CA TRP A 325 22.52 -11.39 4.41
C TRP A 325 22.76 -11.36 2.89
N ASP A 326 23.96 -11.69 2.42
CA ASP A 326 24.23 -11.89 0.98
C ASP A 326 23.40 -13.06 0.40
N TRP A 327 23.11 -14.11 1.19
CA TRP A 327 22.20 -15.19 0.78
C TRP A 327 20.74 -14.74 0.77
N VAL A 328 20.26 -14.03 1.80
CA VAL A 328 18.90 -13.46 1.82
C VAL A 328 18.67 -12.53 0.61
N ALA A 329 19.65 -11.67 0.30
CA ALA A 329 19.59 -10.77 -0.86
C ALA A 329 19.72 -11.46 -2.23
N SER A 330 19.87 -12.79 -2.29
CA SER A 330 19.83 -13.55 -3.54
C SER A 330 18.42 -14.02 -3.93
N TRP A 331 17.43 -13.89 -3.02
CA TRP A 331 16.05 -14.35 -3.24
C TRP A 331 14.98 -13.45 -2.63
N ALA A 332 15.34 -12.53 -1.73
CA ALA A 332 14.45 -11.54 -1.13
C ALA A 332 14.95 -10.10 -1.38
N ILE A 333 14.00 -9.17 -1.47
CA ILE A 333 14.24 -7.72 -1.51
C ILE A 333 13.47 -7.10 -0.34
N CYS A 334 14.11 -6.17 0.36
CA CYS A 334 13.47 -5.29 1.34
C CYS A 334 13.71 -3.85 0.89
N ALA A 335 12.69 -3.00 0.98
CA ALA A 335 12.79 -1.57 0.73
C ALA A 335 12.06 -0.79 1.83
N GLY A 336 12.73 0.19 2.43
CA GLY A 336 12.12 1.13 3.38
C GLY A 336 11.80 2.47 2.73
N LEU A 337 12.64 2.89 1.79
CA LEU A 337 12.52 4.13 1.01
C LEU A 337 12.77 3.85 -0.49
N PRO A 338 12.34 4.72 -1.42
CA PRO A 338 12.66 4.60 -2.83
C PRO A 338 14.17 4.42 -3.11
N SER A 339 15.04 5.12 -2.39
CA SER A 339 16.50 5.03 -2.54
C SER A 339 17.11 3.68 -2.16
N ASP A 340 16.36 2.78 -1.53
CA ASP A 340 16.80 1.38 -1.28
C ASP A 340 16.72 0.51 -2.55
N LEU A 341 15.90 0.91 -3.53
CA LEU A 341 15.72 0.17 -4.78
C LEU A 341 16.62 0.67 -5.93
N GLY A 342 17.27 1.83 -5.77
CA GLY A 342 18.09 2.44 -6.82
C GLY A 342 18.23 3.96 -6.65
N PRO A 343 18.54 4.71 -7.72
CA PRO A 343 18.79 6.16 -7.67
C PRO A 343 17.48 6.99 -7.64
N TYR A 344 16.52 6.59 -6.80
CA TYR A 344 15.21 7.23 -6.69
C TYR A 344 15.15 8.23 -5.52
N SER A 345 14.33 9.28 -5.65
CA SER A 345 14.16 10.30 -4.61
C SER A 345 13.27 9.82 -3.46
N ASP A 346 13.68 10.11 -2.23
CA ASP A 346 12.91 9.84 -1.01
C ASP A 346 11.93 10.98 -0.65
N GLU A 347 11.83 12.01 -1.50
CA GLU A 347 10.91 13.14 -1.32
C GLU A 347 9.45 12.67 -1.24
N GLY A 348 8.74 13.08 -0.18
CA GLY A 348 7.39 12.60 0.14
C GLY A 348 7.32 11.26 0.88
N TYR A 349 8.44 10.53 0.99
CA TYR A 349 8.55 9.27 1.75
C TYR A 349 9.26 9.46 3.10
N VAL A 350 10.02 10.54 3.30
CA VAL A 350 10.53 10.92 4.63
C VAL A 350 9.35 11.22 5.56
N LEU A 351 9.21 10.42 6.61
CA LEU A 351 8.15 10.60 7.62
C LEU A 351 8.51 11.70 8.61
N PRO A 352 7.51 12.43 9.15
CA PRO A 352 7.70 13.24 10.36
C PRO A 352 8.21 12.41 11.54
N GLU A 353 8.74 13.07 12.56
CA GLU A 353 9.26 12.43 13.78
C GLU A 353 8.22 11.53 14.48
N LEU A 354 8.64 10.35 14.92
CA LEU A 354 7.88 9.51 15.87
C LEU A 354 8.46 9.73 17.28
N ARG A 355 7.63 10.24 18.18
CA ARG A 355 8.00 10.54 19.57
C ARG A 355 7.45 9.45 20.49
N LEU A 356 8.34 8.75 21.17
CA LEU A 356 7.99 7.70 22.12
C LEU A 356 8.01 8.27 23.55
N HIS A 357 6.84 8.46 24.15
CA HIS A 357 6.70 9.01 25.51
C HIS A 357 6.46 7.88 26.50
N ARG A 358 7.42 7.63 27.41
CA ARG A 358 7.27 6.60 28.45
C ARG A 358 6.62 7.19 29.70
N HIS A 359 5.48 6.64 30.10
CA HIS A 359 4.81 6.96 31.36
C HIS A 359 4.85 5.74 32.29
N VAL A 360 5.56 5.86 33.41
CA VAL A 360 5.56 4.88 34.48
C VAL A 360 4.56 5.36 35.53
N VAL A 361 3.56 4.54 35.85
CA VAL A 361 2.60 4.82 36.94
C VAL A 361 3.02 4.11 38.22
N ASP A 362 2.98 4.84 39.33
CA ASP A 362 3.21 4.28 40.66
C ASP A 362 2.04 3.38 41.06
N VAL A 363 2.37 2.20 41.59
CA VAL A 363 1.43 1.16 42.00
C VAL A 363 1.91 0.56 43.32
N ASP A 364 0.99 0.01 44.10
CA ASP A 364 1.22 -0.30 45.53
C ASP A 364 2.44 -1.20 45.87
N ILE A 365 2.85 -2.12 44.97
CA ILE A 365 3.90 -3.15 45.10
C ILE A 365 4.04 -3.99 46.40
N VAL A 366 3.39 -3.70 47.52
CA VAL A 366 3.57 -4.41 48.80
C VAL A 366 2.39 -5.33 49.11
N THR A 367 1.16 -4.84 48.93
CA THR A 367 -0.08 -5.55 49.23
C THR A 367 -0.20 -6.80 48.36
N GLY A 368 -0.23 -7.98 48.97
CA GLY A 368 -0.32 -9.25 48.23
C GLY A 368 0.95 -9.62 47.45
N ALA A 369 2.13 -9.26 47.98
CA ALA A 369 3.43 -9.78 47.53
C ALA A 369 3.74 -11.22 48.02
N GLY A 370 2.93 -11.77 48.93
CA GLY A 370 3.16 -13.08 49.53
C GLY A 370 4.40 -13.05 50.42
N ASP A 371 5.30 -14.02 50.26
CA ASP A 371 6.56 -14.11 51.01
C ASP A 371 7.68 -13.18 50.48
N ALA A 372 7.40 -12.40 49.43
CA ALA A 372 8.37 -11.46 48.84
C ALA A 372 8.22 -10.03 49.41
N LEU A 373 9.34 -9.30 49.47
CA LEU A 373 9.38 -7.89 49.88
C LEU A 373 8.59 -6.95 48.96
N PHE A 374 8.52 -7.28 47.67
CA PHE A 374 7.80 -6.51 46.65
C PHE A 374 7.18 -7.45 45.63
N ARG A 375 6.02 -7.06 45.07
CA ARG A 375 5.43 -7.69 43.89
C ARG A 375 6.37 -7.50 42.69
N SER A 376 6.75 -8.60 42.07
CA SER A 376 7.49 -8.62 40.81
C SER A 376 6.68 -9.40 39.78
N ALA A 377 6.46 -8.81 38.59
CA ALA A 377 5.72 -9.44 37.50
C ALA A 377 6.58 -10.47 36.73
N GLY A 378 7.31 -11.32 37.45
CA GLY A 378 8.35 -12.19 36.92
C GLY A 378 7.85 -13.46 36.21
N LEU A 379 8.47 -13.72 35.05
CA LEU A 379 8.61 -14.98 34.27
C LEU A 379 7.37 -15.82 33.89
N SER A 380 6.23 -15.73 34.58
CA SER A 380 5.02 -16.50 34.23
C SER A 380 3.95 -15.61 33.61
N ALA A 381 3.37 -16.05 32.48
CA ALA A 381 2.29 -15.33 31.80
C ALA A 381 1.08 -15.06 32.72
N THR A 382 0.78 -15.99 33.63
CA THR A 382 -0.28 -15.86 34.63
C THR A 382 0.01 -14.72 35.61
N THR A 383 1.24 -14.63 36.11
CA THR A 383 1.68 -13.56 37.04
C THR A 383 1.61 -12.19 36.35
N VAL A 384 2.08 -12.11 35.11
CA VAL A 384 2.02 -10.88 34.28
C VAL A 384 0.57 -10.44 34.06
N HIS A 385 -0.34 -11.34 33.70
CA HIS A 385 -1.75 -10.99 33.50
C HIS A 385 -2.49 -10.64 34.81
N GLN A 386 -2.13 -11.25 35.94
CA GLN A 386 -2.68 -10.87 37.25
C GLN A 386 -2.27 -9.44 37.63
N GLU A 387 -0.99 -9.09 37.47
CA GLU A 387 -0.54 -7.74 37.81
C GLU A 387 -1.02 -6.70 36.79
N LYS A 388 -1.00 -6.99 35.48
CA LYS A 388 -1.64 -6.13 34.47
C LYS A 388 -3.10 -5.81 34.83
N ARG A 389 -3.88 -6.78 35.31
CA ARG A 389 -5.27 -6.55 35.73
C ARG A 389 -5.37 -5.64 36.96
N ARG A 390 -4.47 -5.79 37.93
CA ARG A 390 -4.42 -4.95 39.14
C ARG A 390 -3.98 -3.51 38.83
N THR A 391 -3.10 -3.31 37.85
CA THR A 391 -2.54 -2.00 37.46
C THR A 391 -3.37 -1.29 36.39
N ALA A 392 -4.34 -1.98 35.78
CA ALA A 392 -5.16 -1.43 34.69
C ALA A 392 -5.86 -0.10 35.04
N PRO A 393 -6.48 0.09 36.23
CA PRO A 393 -7.12 1.35 36.57
C PRO A 393 -6.15 2.55 36.63
N GLN A 394 -4.96 2.37 37.21
CA GLN A 394 -3.94 3.43 37.29
C GLN A 394 -3.37 3.76 35.90
N ARG A 395 -3.16 2.74 35.06
CA ARG A 395 -2.71 2.93 33.67
C ARG A 395 -3.79 3.60 32.80
N ALA A 396 -5.06 3.24 33.00
CA ALA A 396 -6.19 3.84 32.32
C ALA A 396 -6.39 5.31 32.72
N ALA A 397 -6.35 5.63 34.02
CA ALA A 397 -6.42 7.01 34.52
C ALA A 397 -5.33 7.89 33.89
N ARG A 398 -4.10 7.38 33.77
CA ARG A 398 -3.01 8.12 33.10
C ARG A 398 -3.24 8.34 31.60
N VAL A 399 -4.00 7.47 30.91
CA VAL A 399 -4.44 7.74 29.53
C VAL A 399 -5.56 8.77 29.50
N ALA A 400 -6.53 8.71 30.41
CA ALA A 400 -7.58 9.73 30.50
C ALA A 400 -7.00 11.13 30.74
N GLU A 401 -5.98 11.28 31.58
CA GLU A 401 -5.24 12.55 31.76
C GLU A 401 -4.64 13.08 30.44
N LEU A 402 -4.05 12.20 29.63
CA LEU A 402 -3.44 12.57 28.34
C LEU A 402 -4.49 12.95 27.30
N VAL A 403 -5.58 12.18 27.20
CA VAL A 403 -6.70 12.44 26.30
C VAL A 403 -7.44 13.74 26.69
N ALA A 404 -7.69 13.96 27.98
CA ALA A 404 -8.37 15.15 28.47
C ALA A 404 -7.55 16.44 28.32
N ALA A 405 -6.21 16.34 28.20
CA ALA A 405 -5.34 17.48 27.92
C ALA A 405 -5.43 17.96 26.46
N GLU A 406 -5.88 17.11 25.53
CA GLU A 406 -6.00 17.39 24.09
C GLU A 406 -7.39 16.95 23.57
N PRO A 407 -8.50 17.56 24.05
CA PRO A 407 -9.86 17.03 23.87
C PRO A 407 -10.40 17.11 22.43
N ASP A 408 -9.86 18.01 21.60
CA ASP A 408 -10.23 18.17 20.18
C ASP A 408 -9.39 17.27 19.24
N GLU A 409 -8.38 16.57 19.78
CA GLU A 409 -7.45 15.75 19.00
C GLU A 409 -7.94 14.29 18.94
N PRO A 410 -7.92 13.64 17.77
CA PRO A 410 -8.24 12.21 17.66
C PRO A 410 -7.17 11.34 18.35
N TRP A 411 -7.61 10.41 19.20
CA TRP A 411 -6.76 9.49 19.96
C TRP A 411 -7.00 8.01 19.60
N LEU A 412 -5.90 7.29 19.36
CA LEU A 412 -5.89 5.84 19.26
C LEU A 412 -5.38 5.19 20.55
N VAL A 413 -6.27 4.52 21.27
CA VAL A 413 -5.95 3.86 22.54
C VAL A 413 -5.87 2.34 22.32
N TRP A 414 -4.67 1.80 22.44
CA TRP A 414 -4.34 0.40 22.24
C TRP A 414 -4.30 -0.35 23.58
N CYS A 415 -5.09 -1.41 23.70
CA CYS A 415 -5.06 -2.36 24.82
C CYS A 415 -4.69 -3.77 24.35
N ASP A 416 -4.21 -4.63 25.25
CA ASP A 416 -4.00 -6.06 24.96
C ASP A 416 -5.25 -6.90 25.30
N THR A 417 -5.93 -6.53 26.39
CA THR A 417 -6.94 -7.37 27.06
C THR A 417 -8.29 -6.67 27.23
N ASP A 418 -9.34 -7.45 27.49
CA ASP A 418 -10.70 -6.94 27.71
C ASP A 418 -10.78 -6.11 28.99
N TYR A 419 -10.16 -6.55 30.10
CA TYR A 419 -10.14 -5.80 31.36
C TYR A 419 -9.38 -4.46 31.29
N GLU A 420 -8.46 -4.30 30.33
CA GLU A 420 -7.85 -3.00 30.05
C GLU A 420 -8.80 -2.10 29.25
N ALA A 421 -9.55 -2.65 28.30
CA ALA A 421 -10.59 -1.91 27.58
C ALA A 421 -11.70 -1.45 28.54
N ASP A 422 -12.17 -2.34 29.42
CA ASP A 422 -13.17 -2.03 30.46
C ASP A 422 -12.68 -0.85 31.34
N ALA A 423 -11.49 -0.98 31.93
CA ALA A 423 -10.90 0.04 32.80
C ALA A 423 -10.64 1.38 32.07
N LEU A 424 -10.43 1.37 30.75
CA LEU A 424 -10.33 2.59 29.93
C LEU A 424 -11.68 3.24 29.70
N LEU A 425 -12.71 2.46 29.36
CA LEU A 425 -14.06 2.95 29.12
C LEU A 425 -14.71 3.54 30.38
N GLU A 426 -14.29 3.10 31.58
CA GLU A 426 -14.72 3.70 32.86
C GLU A 426 -14.19 5.13 33.09
N VAL A 427 -13.09 5.54 32.44
CA VAL A 427 -12.39 6.81 32.74
C VAL A 427 -12.20 7.73 31.52
N LEU A 428 -12.37 7.21 30.30
CA LEU A 428 -12.34 8.00 29.07
C LEU A 428 -13.66 8.77 28.87
N PRO A 429 -13.68 9.83 28.03
CA PRO A 429 -14.90 10.58 27.75
C PRO A 429 -16.02 9.70 27.16
N ASP A 430 -17.29 10.03 27.45
CA ASP A 430 -18.49 9.28 27.00
C ASP A 430 -18.57 9.02 25.48
N HIS A 431 -17.86 9.79 24.67
CA HIS A 431 -17.80 9.64 23.22
C HIS A 431 -16.71 8.66 22.74
N ALA A 432 -15.96 8.03 23.66
CA ALA A 432 -14.97 7.01 23.34
C ALA A 432 -15.66 5.74 22.82
N VAL A 433 -15.18 5.24 21.68
CA VAL A 433 -15.75 4.07 21.00
C VAL A 433 -14.82 2.88 21.17
N GLU A 434 -15.35 1.75 21.64
CA GLU A 434 -14.60 0.50 21.69
C GLU A 434 -14.78 -0.33 20.41
N VAL A 435 -13.74 -1.03 19.96
CA VAL A 435 -13.85 -2.12 18.98
C VAL A 435 -13.23 -3.39 19.55
N SER A 436 -14.10 -4.29 20.01
CA SER A 436 -13.74 -5.53 20.70
C SER A 436 -13.72 -6.76 19.79
N GLY A 437 -13.17 -7.86 20.30
CA GLY A 437 -13.09 -9.13 19.57
C GLY A 437 -14.44 -9.83 19.39
N SER A 438 -15.39 -9.62 20.31
CA SER A 438 -16.71 -10.28 20.34
C SER A 438 -17.76 -9.62 19.45
N MET A 439 -17.54 -8.37 19.00
CA MET A 439 -18.43 -7.66 18.09
C MET A 439 -18.56 -8.36 16.72
N SER A 440 -19.70 -8.20 16.05
CA SER A 440 -19.88 -8.74 14.69
C SER A 440 -18.94 -8.05 13.67
N PRO A 441 -18.64 -8.68 12.52
CA PRO A 441 -17.83 -8.07 11.47
C PRO A 441 -18.37 -6.71 11.01
N GLU A 442 -19.70 -6.56 10.95
CA GLU A 442 -20.40 -5.36 10.51
C GLU A 442 -20.17 -4.22 11.51
N VAL A 443 -20.39 -4.47 12.81
CA VAL A 443 -20.18 -3.48 13.90
C VAL A 443 -18.70 -3.08 14.00
N LYS A 444 -17.78 -4.03 13.83
CA LYS A 444 -16.34 -3.73 13.75
C LYS A 444 -16.04 -2.79 12.59
N SER A 445 -16.53 -3.11 11.38
CA SER A 445 -16.34 -2.29 10.19
C SER A 445 -16.91 -0.88 10.37
N GLU A 446 -18.15 -0.77 10.85
CA GLU A 446 -18.84 0.50 11.11
C GLU A 446 -18.05 1.42 12.06
N ARG A 447 -17.59 0.88 13.20
CA ARG A 447 -16.87 1.66 14.21
C ARG A 447 -15.45 2.05 13.75
N LEU A 448 -14.73 1.13 13.09
CA LEU A 448 -13.38 1.39 12.57
C LEU A 448 -13.38 2.42 11.42
N LEU A 449 -14.41 2.40 10.56
CA LEU A 449 -14.63 3.41 9.52
C LEU A 449 -15.13 4.72 10.12
N GLY A 450 -16.05 4.66 11.09
CA GLY A 450 -16.55 5.84 11.80
C GLY A 450 -15.44 6.66 12.46
N PHE A 451 -14.46 6.01 13.08
CA PHE A 451 -13.24 6.67 13.55
C PHE A 451 -12.36 7.18 12.40
N ALA A 452 -12.19 6.41 11.31
CA ALA A 452 -11.41 6.84 10.15
C ALA A 452 -11.91 8.15 9.53
N ASP A 453 -13.23 8.34 9.49
CA ASP A 453 -13.91 9.49 8.88
C ASP A 453 -14.11 10.68 9.85
N ARG A 454 -14.39 10.41 11.13
CA ARG A 454 -14.81 11.44 12.11
C ARG A 454 -13.82 11.71 13.24
N GLY A 455 -12.80 10.86 13.42
CA GLY A 455 -11.90 10.93 14.57
C GLY A 455 -12.60 10.56 15.88
N GLY A 456 -12.25 11.26 16.97
CA GLY A 456 -12.69 10.97 18.34
C GLY A 456 -11.68 10.13 19.12
N VAL A 457 -12.14 9.32 20.08
CA VAL A 457 -11.28 8.41 20.86
C VAL A 457 -11.68 6.97 20.54
N LEU A 458 -10.74 6.17 20.01
CA LEU A 458 -10.97 4.76 19.67
C LEU A 458 -10.15 3.84 20.59
N VAL A 459 -10.84 2.99 21.36
CA VAL A 459 -10.24 1.93 22.17
C VAL A 459 -10.29 0.61 21.40
N THR A 460 -9.13 0.01 21.10
CA THR A 460 -9.10 -1.30 20.42
C THR A 460 -7.80 -2.07 20.67
N LYS A 461 -7.73 -3.29 20.12
CA LYS A 461 -6.60 -4.21 20.26
C LYS A 461 -5.84 -4.29 18.94
N ALA A 462 -4.51 -4.29 18.99
CA ALA A 462 -3.66 -4.36 17.80
C ALA A 462 -4.00 -5.58 16.89
N LYS A 463 -4.40 -6.71 17.49
CA LYS A 463 -4.84 -7.92 16.74
C LYS A 463 -6.14 -7.76 15.94
N ILE A 464 -6.94 -6.72 16.21
CA ILE A 464 -8.23 -6.45 15.54
C ILE A 464 -8.03 -5.42 14.44
N ALA A 465 -7.35 -4.30 14.76
CA ALA A 465 -7.23 -3.15 13.87
C ALA A 465 -5.84 -2.98 13.21
N GLY A 466 -4.87 -3.86 13.49
CA GLY A 466 -3.51 -3.78 12.97
C GLY A 466 -3.38 -4.04 11.47
N PHE A 467 -4.38 -4.63 10.83
CA PHE A 467 -4.37 -4.97 9.41
C PHE A 467 -5.08 -3.91 8.55
N GLY A 468 -4.43 -3.43 7.50
CA GLY A 468 -5.04 -2.59 6.44
C GLY A 468 -5.35 -1.13 6.79
N MET A 469 -5.95 -0.84 7.95
CA MET A 469 -6.53 0.47 8.28
C MET A 469 -5.56 1.65 8.14
N ASN A 470 -6.08 2.82 7.75
CA ASN A 470 -5.33 4.07 7.63
C ASN A 470 -5.93 5.15 8.53
N TRP A 471 -5.16 5.61 9.52
CA TRP A 471 -5.58 6.62 10.50
C TRP A 471 -4.55 7.75 10.61
N GLN A 472 -3.98 8.17 9.48
CA GLN A 472 -3.04 9.30 9.40
C GLN A 472 -3.59 10.63 9.93
N HIS A 473 -4.91 10.81 9.98
CA HIS A 473 -5.50 11.99 10.61
C HIS A 473 -5.15 12.05 12.11
N CYS A 474 -5.04 10.89 12.77
CA CYS A 474 -4.71 10.71 14.18
C CYS A 474 -3.20 10.73 14.38
N ALA A 475 -2.68 11.70 15.12
CA ALA A 475 -1.26 11.78 15.46
C ALA A 475 -0.95 11.38 16.92
N LYS A 476 -1.98 11.09 17.73
CA LYS A 476 -1.85 10.71 19.14
C LYS A 476 -2.23 9.26 19.38
N MET A 477 -1.33 8.53 20.03
CA MET A 477 -1.56 7.12 20.36
C MET A 477 -1.21 6.87 21.82
N ALA A 478 -2.02 6.08 22.51
CA ALA A 478 -1.74 5.58 23.86
C ALA A 478 -1.69 4.05 23.85
N PHE A 479 -0.68 3.47 24.48
CA PHE A 479 -0.48 2.02 24.61
C PHE A 479 -0.59 1.64 26.08
N VAL A 480 -1.67 0.94 26.42
CA VAL A 480 -2.07 0.62 27.78
C VAL A 480 -1.57 -0.77 28.13
N GLY A 481 -0.37 -0.79 28.74
CA GLY A 481 0.34 -2.01 29.09
C GLY A 481 1.05 -2.60 27.90
N SER A 482 2.38 -2.58 27.91
CA SER A 482 3.18 -3.22 26.86
C SER A 482 2.96 -4.74 26.87
N SER A 483 2.53 -5.33 25.75
CA SER A 483 2.74 -6.76 25.48
C SER A 483 4.19 -6.98 25.05
N TYR A 484 4.69 -8.21 25.20
CA TYR A 484 6.02 -8.62 24.70
C TYR A 484 6.18 -8.55 23.15
N SER A 485 5.14 -8.14 22.42
CA SER A 485 5.09 -8.15 20.96
C SER A 485 5.44 -6.79 20.34
N TYR A 486 6.72 -6.60 20.03
CA TYR A 486 7.19 -5.47 19.24
C TYR A 486 6.49 -5.37 17.87
N GLU A 487 6.14 -6.49 17.25
CA GLU A 487 5.42 -6.50 15.97
C GLU A 487 4.02 -5.89 16.09
N ALA A 488 3.26 -6.27 17.13
CA ALA A 488 1.93 -5.70 17.36
C ALA A 488 2.00 -4.20 17.63
N PHE A 489 3.00 -3.77 18.42
CA PHE A 489 3.31 -2.36 18.66
C PHE A 489 3.66 -1.62 17.36
N TYR A 490 4.57 -2.16 16.54
CA TYR A 490 4.96 -1.59 15.26
C TYR A 490 3.78 -1.47 14.30
N GLN A 491 2.99 -2.54 14.12
CA GLN A 491 1.82 -2.55 13.23
C GLN A 491 0.73 -1.58 13.68
N ALA A 492 0.54 -1.40 15.00
CA ALA A 492 -0.33 -0.40 15.58
C ALA A 492 0.19 1.02 15.30
N VAL A 493 1.46 1.34 15.63
CA VAL A 493 2.09 2.65 15.32
C VAL A 493 1.99 2.98 13.84
N ARG A 494 2.16 1.99 12.96
CA ARG A 494 2.02 2.14 11.49
C ARG A 494 0.61 2.46 11.01
N ARG A 495 -0.43 2.45 11.84
CA ARG A 495 -1.76 2.97 11.46
C ARG A 495 -1.76 4.49 11.29
N SER A 496 -1.01 5.20 12.14
CA SER A 496 -0.85 6.67 12.13
C SER A 496 0.47 7.13 11.49
N TRP A 497 1.57 6.42 11.76
CA TRP A 497 2.92 6.80 11.32
C TRP A 497 3.33 6.12 10.01
N ARG A 498 2.77 6.60 8.90
CA ARG A 498 2.92 6.05 7.53
C ARG A 498 2.91 7.15 6.45
N PHE A 499 3.41 6.85 5.24
CA PHE A 499 3.67 7.84 4.17
C PHE A 499 2.44 8.69 3.81
N GLY A 500 2.56 10.02 3.95
CA GLY A 500 1.45 10.97 3.87
C GLY A 500 1.04 11.58 5.22
N GLN A 501 1.57 11.06 6.35
CA GLN A 501 1.52 11.73 7.64
C GLN A 501 2.30 13.06 7.54
N ARG A 502 1.70 14.15 8.03
CA ARG A 502 2.26 15.52 7.96
C ARG A 502 2.68 16.09 9.30
N ARG A 503 2.23 15.48 10.41
CA ARG A 503 2.54 15.89 11.78
C ARG A 503 3.47 14.86 12.43
N PRO A 504 4.35 15.26 13.36
CA PRO A 504 4.96 14.31 14.29
C PRO A 504 3.90 13.45 14.96
N VAL A 505 4.19 12.18 15.20
CA VAL A 505 3.27 11.25 15.88
C VAL A 505 3.78 11.03 17.30
N ASP A 506 2.93 11.30 18.29
CA ASP A 506 3.21 11.03 19.69
C ASP A 506 2.61 9.66 20.08
N ALA A 507 3.48 8.72 20.45
CA ALA A 507 3.10 7.40 20.94
C ALA A 507 3.46 7.28 22.42
N HIS A 508 2.44 7.42 23.27
CA HIS A 508 2.53 7.32 24.71
C HIS A 508 2.45 5.86 25.13
N VAL A 509 3.44 5.36 25.85
CA VAL A 509 3.44 3.99 26.39
C VAL A 509 3.31 4.05 27.91
N ILE A 510 2.19 3.53 28.41
CA ILE A 510 1.80 3.58 29.81
C ILE A 510 2.00 2.19 30.41
N MET A 511 2.84 2.12 31.44
CA MET A 511 3.21 0.90 32.15
C MET A 511 3.26 1.14 33.65
N ALA A 512 2.98 0.12 34.45
CA ALA A 512 3.24 0.18 35.89
C ALA A 512 4.75 0.07 36.18
N PHE A 513 5.20 0.52 37.35
CA PHE A 513 6.59 0.32 37.79
C PHE A 513 7.03 -1.16 37.72
N THR A 514 6.15 -2.09 38.06
CA THR A 514 6.38 -3.55 38.00
C THR A 514 6.53 -4.11 36.57
N GLU A 515 6.11 -3.34 35.56
CA GLU A 515 6.06 -3.73 34.14
C GLU A 515 7.25 -3.17 33.33
N GLN A 516 8.13 -2.35 33.91
CA GLN A 516 9.17 -1.64 33.17
C GLN A 516 10.10 -2.58 32.36
N HIS A 517 10.43 -3.74 32.91
CA HIS A 517 11.26 -4.76 32.24
C HIS A 517 10.62 -5.31 30.94
N LEU A 518 9.29 -5.25 30.80
CA LEU A 518 8.58 -5.63 29.57
C LEU A 518 8.93 -4.67 28.42
N TRP A 519 9.01 -3.38 28.74
CA TRP A 519 9.34 -2.34 27.76
C TRP A 519 10.79 -2.45 27.29
N GLU A 520 11.72 -2.77 28.18
CA GLU A 520 13.14 -2.96 27.83
C GLU A 520 13.32 -4.09 26.80
N VAL A 521 12.55 -5.18 26.93
CA VAL A 521 12.50 -6.27 25.93
C VAL A 521 11.89 -5.84 24.59
N VAL A 522 10.89 -4.95 24.60
CA VAL A 522 10.27 -4.42 23.36
C VAL A 522 11.15 -3.37 22.68
N ALA A 523 11.86 -2.55 23.46
CA ALA A 523 12.80 -1.54 22.97
C ALA A 523 14.03 -2.19 22.31
N GLY A 524 14.62 -3.23 22.91
CA GLY A 524 15.72 -3.99 22.29
C GLY A 524 15.33 -4.55 20.93
N LYS A 525 14.15 -5.17 20.82
CA LYS A 525 13.59 -5.65 19.54
C LYS A 525 13.45 -4.54 18.49
N ALA A 526 13.24 -3.28 18.89
CA ALA A 526 13.18 -2.16 17.95
C ALA A 526 14.53 -1.85 17.31
N GLU A 527 15.61 -1.90 18.10
CA GLU A 527 16.99 -1.72 17.63
C GLU A 527 17.42 -2.88 16.73
N ASP A 528 17.12 -4.12 17.13
CA ASP A 528 17.31 -5.33 16.33
C ASP A 528 16.63 -5.20 14.95
N HIS A 529 15.42 -4.60 14.89
CA HIS A 529 14.65 -4.45 13.65
C HIS A 529 15.28 -3.39 12.73
N ALA A 530 15.82 -2.34 13.32
CA ALA A 530 16.57 -1.33 12.60
C ALA A 530 17.89 -1.90 12.05
N ASP A 531 18.60 -2.74 12.81
CA ASP A 531 19.82 -3.38 12.28
C ASP A 531 19.52 -4.37 11.16
N MET A 532 18.54 -5.25 11.35
CA MET A 532 18.10 -6.20 10.33
C MET A 532 17.82 -5.51 8.99
N LYS A 533 17.08 -4.38 9.00
CA LYS A 533 16.85 -3.57 7.79
C LYS A 533 18.14 -3.00 7.20
N ARG A 534 19.02 -2.41 8.02
CA ARG A 534 20.33 -1.91 7.55
C ARG A 534 21.14 -3.01 6.86
N GLN A 535 21.16 -4.22 7.42
CA GLN A 535 21.88 -5.36 6.84
C GLN A 535 21.24 -5.81 5.51
N MET A 536 19.91 -5.91 5.43
CA MET A 536 19.20 -6.26 4.20
C MET A 536 19.44 -5.22 3.09
N PHE A 537 19.32 -3.93 3.38
CA PHE A 537 19.58 -2.86 2.40
C PHE A 537 21.05 -2.86 1.94
N ALA A 538 22.00 -3.05 2.87
CA ALA A 538 23.42 -3.16 2.53
C ALA A 538 23.70 -4.40 1.64
N ALA A 539 23.05 -5.53 1.88
CA ALA A 539 23.18 -6.73 1.07
C ALA A 539 22.54 -6.59 -0.32
N ALA A 540 21.35 -6.00 -0.40
CA ALA A 540 20.68 -5.70 -1.68
C ALA A 540 21.55 -4.80 -2.56
N ARG A 541 22.11 -3.71 -2.00
CA ARG A 541 23.04 -2.82 -2.71
C ARG A 541 24.31 -3.56 -3.18
N ARG A 542 24.91 -4.43 -2.34
CA ARG A 542 26.03 -5.30 -2.76
C ARG A 542 25.66 -6.25 -3.92
N SER A 543 24.44 -6.79 -3.90
CA SER A 543 23.94 -7.71 -4.93
C SER A 543 23.71 -7.02 -6.28
N GLN A 544 23.11 -5.82 -6.26
CA GLN A 544 22.93 -4.98 -7.45
C GLN A 544 24.27 -4.61 -8.10
N SER A 545 25.26 -4.17 -7.31
CA SER A 545 26.60 -3.85 -7.81
C SER A 545 27.33 -5.05 -8.44
N ARG A 546 27.04 -6.28 -7.99
CA ARG A 546 27.57 -7.51 -8.59
C ARG A 546 26.92 -7.82 -9.95
N HIS A 547 25.61 -7.56 -10.11
CA HIS A 547 24.94 -7.73 -11.40
C HIS A 547 25.40 -6.71 -12.45
N SER A 548 25.60 -5.44 -12.07
CA SER A 548 26.19 -4.43 -12.98
C SER A 548 27.65 -4.73 -13.35
N ALA A 549 28.32 -5.63 -12.61
CA ALA A 549 29.67 -6.10 -12.89
C ALA A 549 29.71 -7.41 -13.72
N MET A 550 28.58 -7.85 -14.29
CA MET A 550 28.58 -8.80 -15.40
C MET A 550 29.06 -8.11 -16.68
N ALA A 551 30.37 -7.91 -16.78
CA ALA A 551 31.00 -7.66 -18.07
C ALA A 551 30.79 -8.88 -18.97
N ASP A 552 30.50 -8.66 -20.26
CA ASP A 552 30.35 -9.76 -21.22
C ASP A 552 31.58 -10.66 -21.19
N TYR A 553 31.35 -11.95 -20.97
CA TYR A 553 32.41 -12.94 -20.99
C TYR A 553 32.89 -13.12 -22.43
N HIS A 554 33.98 -12.44 -22.79
CA HIS A 554 34.68 -12.60 -24.05
C HIS A 554 35.84 -13.62 -23.89
N PRO A 555 35.62 -14.93 -24.15
CA PRO A 555 36.68 -15.94 -24.04
C PRO A 555 37.74 -15.74 -25.13
N THR A 556 38.83 -15.08 -24.78
CA THR A 556 40.05 -15.03 -25.61
C THR A 556 40.87 -16.32 -25.53
N TYR A 557 40.64 -17.15 -24.51
CA TYR A 557 41.31 -18.43 -24.32
C TYR A 557 40.73 -19.52 -25.23
N ARG A 558 41.39 -19.80 -26.35
CA ARG A 558 41.19 -21.05 -27.09
C ARG A 558 41.91 -22.19 -26.38
N GLY A 559 41.17 -22.92 -25.55
CA GLY A 559 41.68 -24.15 -24.91
C GLY A 559 42.15 -25.15 -25.95
N ARG A 560 43.41 -25.57 -25.86
CA ARG A 560 43.93 -26.68 -26.68
C ARG A 560 43.50 -27.99 -26.05
N LEU A 561 42.81 -28.83 -26.83
CA LEU A 561 42.51 -30.20 -26.41
C LEU A 561 43.82 -30.98 -26.17
N PRO A 562 43.90 -31.82 -25.13
CA PRO A 562 45.01 -32.74 -24.96
C PRO A 562 45.18 -33.65 -26.19
N ALA A 563 46.42 -33.97 -26.58
CA ALA A 563 46.69 -34.72 -27.80
C ALA A 563 46.04 -36.13 -27.85
N TRP A 564 45.71 -36.71 -26.69
CA TRP A 564 45.01 -38.00 -26.58
C TRP A 564 43.49 -37.92 -26.81
N LEU A 565 42.92 -36.72 -26.91
CA LEU A 565 41.49 -36.46 -27.16
C LEU A 565 41.17 -36.20 -28.64
N VAL A 566 42.16 -36.26 -29.52
CA VAL A 566 41.98 -36.13 -30.98
C VAL A 566 41.79 -37.50 -31.59
N SER A 567 40.60 -37.76 -32.14
CA SER A 567 40.33 -38.96 -32.93
C SER A 567 41.24 -38.97 -34.17
N SER A 568 42.03 -40.03 -34.34
CA SER A 568 42.91 -40.21 -35.49
C SER A 568 42.13 -40.75 -36.70
N HIS A 569 41.29 -39.90 -37.30
CA HIS A 569 40.79 -40.11 -38.65
C HIS A 569 41.51 -39.14 -39.61
N PRO A 570 42.31 -39.64 -40.56
CA PRO A 570 42.79 -38.82 -41.67
C PRO A 570 41.64 -38.63 -42.67
N GLU A 571 41.11 -37.42 -42.77
CA GLU A 571 40.35 -37.04 -43.97
C GLU A 571 41.30 -36.71 -45.13
N PRO A 572 40.85 -36.87 -46.39
CA PRO A 572 41.75 -36.85 -47.54
C PRO A 572 42.18 -35.44 -47.93
N GLU A 573 43.43 -35.28 -48.33
CA GLU A 573 43.88 -34.09 -49.06
C GLU A 573 43.20 -34.01 -50.43
N SER A 574 42.65 -32.84 -50.79
CA SER A 574 42.77 -32.19 -52.11
C SER A 574 41.82 -30.98 -52.22
N PRO A 575 42.11 -29.96 -53.06
CA PRO A 575 43.38 -29.66 -53.74
C PRO A 575 44.07 -28.36 -53.24
#